data_AF-A0A7K3KZE4-F1
#
_entry.id   AF-A0A7K3KZE4-F1
#
_cell.length_a   1.000
_cell.length_b   1.000
_cell.length_c   1.000
_cell.angle_alpha   90.00
_cell.angle_beta   90.00
_cell.angle_gamma   90.00
#
_symmetry.space_group_name_H-M   'P 1'
#
loop_
_entity.id
_entity.type
_entity.pdbx_description
1 polymer ?
#
loop_
_entity_poly.entity_id
_entity_poly.type
_entity_poly.pdbx_seq_one_letter_code
_entity_poly.pdbx_strand_id
1 'polypeptide(L)'
;MAQRTFSVFGDSISTFEGVTSPANRIYYAGDLRRSTGVLEPEDTWWARVIAHFDGRLVSNAAFSGSMVDGAGFPAGHTPERIAEIAGPDGEEPDDVLVFIGINDYGWAGPWAQAAARSAAMPQCPEALAVPEGEPGPATEESLPSFARAYDAMLARMRKACPHARIWCLTLLPGRELGAGRASFAYRLRGIDLDDYNDVIRASAVANGCLVADVRAAGFDYEASDGTHPTGRGMEQLAALAVAAMEAVEAAAGRVDAEQAALAEAFAGLSADLLPEEMRSDRRCEKESCFGCEFARGTGAVWSCVCDLP
;
A
#
# COMPACT_ATOMS: atom_id res chain seq x y z
N MET A 1 4.16 25.32 19.24
CA MET A 1 3.91 23.88 19.52
C MET A 1 4.97 23.09 18.77
N ALA A 2 5.38 21.92 19.26
CA ALA A 2 6.31 21.08 18.50
C ALA A 2 5.62 20.62 17.21
N GLN A 3 6.39 20.51 16.12
CA GLN A 3 5.88 20.07 14.83
C GLN A 3 5.57 18.57 14.89
N ARG A 4 4.41 18.13 14.36
CA ARG A 4 4.03 16.70 14.27
C ARG A 4 5.03 15.96 13.38
N THR A 5 5.55 14.85 13.87
CA THR A 5 6.58 14.06 13.20
C THR A 5 6.01 12.77 12.60
N PHE A 6 6.47 12.41 11.41
CA PHE A 6 5.91 11.31 10.63
C PHE A 6 6.99 10.37 10.13
N SER A 7 6.75 9.07 10.21
CA SER A 7 7.47 8.08 9.42
C SER A 7 6.55 7.41 8.42
N VAL A 8 7.11 6.95 7.30
CA VAL A 8 6.37 6.26 6.23
C VAL A 8 6.86 4.82 6.19
N PHE A 9 5.95 3.86 6.27
CA PHE A 9 6.25 2.44 6.13
C PHE A 9 5.43 1.87 4.97
N GLY A 10 6.11 1.34 3.95
CA GLY A 10 5.40 0.91 2.76
C GLY A 10 6.19 0.07 1.78
N ASP A 11 5.62 -0.07 0.59
CA ASP A 11 6.24 -0.70 -0.56
C ASP A 11 6.66 0.33 -1.64
N SER A 12 6.72 -0.07 -2.91
CA SER A 12 7.15 0.77 -4.03
C SER A 12 6.36 2.06 -4.16
N ILE A 13 5.06 2.04 -3.84
CA ILE A 13 4.17 3.21 -3.91
C ILE A 13 4.67 4.35 -3.01
N SER A 14 5.42 4.03 -1.97
CA SER A 14 5.87 4.98 -0.94
C SER A 14 7.37 5.30 -1.01
N THR A 15 8.08 4.79 -2.02
CA THR A 15 9.52 5.05 -2.18
C THR A 15 9.79 6.36 -2.93
N PHE A 16 10.93 7.01 -2.68
CA PHE A 16 11.42 8.09 -3.54
C PHE A 16 12.94 8.25 -3.41
N GLU A 17 13.65 8.45 -4.52
CA GLU A 17 15.11 8.60 -4.50
C GLU A 17 15.57 9.84 -3.71
N GLY A 18 16.63 9.69 -2.92
CA GLY A 18 17.14 10.77 -2.08
C GLY A 18 16.37 10.99 -0.78
N VAL A 19 15.24 10.30 -0.56
CA VAL A 19 14.49 10.35 0.71
C VAL A 19 14.38 8.97 1.37
N THR A 20 13.93 7.96 0.62
CA THR A 20 13.98 6.57 1.09
C THR A 20 15.43 6.14 1.26
N SER A 21 15.72 5.35 2.29
CA SER A 21 17.06 4.80 2.54
C SER A 21 17.65 4.21 1.26
N PRO A 22 18.89 4.55 0.86
CA PRO A 22 19.52 4.00 -0.34
C PRO A 22 19.86 2.50 -0.19
N ALA A 23 19.78 1.95 1.03
CA ALA A 23 19.86 0.50 1.25
C ALA A 23 18.60 -0.24 0.80
N ASN A 24 17.46 0.48 0.69
CA ASN A 24 16.21 -0.08 0.24
C ASN A 24 16.08 0.03 -1.28
N ARG A 25 15.32 -0.89 -1.87
CA ARG A 25 14.98 -0.77 -3.29
C ARG A 25 13.98 0.37 -3.48
N ILE A 26 14.22 1.22 -4.48
CA ILE A 26 13.43 2.42 -4.75
C ILE A 26 12.80 2.30 -6.14
N TYR A 27 11.50 2.58 -6.25
CA TYR A 27 10.77 2.59 -7.52
C TYR A 27 10.84 3.96 -8.20
N TYR A 28 10.50 5.04 -7.49
CA TYR A 28 10.55 6.40 -8.04
C TYR A 28 11.99 6.92 -8.06
N ALA A 29 12.76 6.42 -9.02
CA ALA A 29 14.15 6.77 -9.25
C ALA A 29 14.46 6.93 -10.75
N GLY A 30 15.45 7.76 -11.08
CA GLY A 30 15.93 7.96 -12.44
C GLY A 30 14.82 8.30 -13.43
N ASP A 31 14.69 7.47 -14.47
CA ASP A 31 13.74 7.66 -15.57
C ASP A 31 12.29 7.41 -15.16
N LEU A 32 12.05 6.56 -14.13
CA LEU A 32 10.70 6.24 -13.67
C LEU A 32 9.98 7.45 -13.08
N ARG A 33 10.70 8.39 -12.48
CA ARG A 33 10.13 9.68 -12.05
C ARG A 33 9.52 10.46 -13.22
N ARG A 34 10.26 10.54 -14.32
CA ARG A 34 9.80 11.27 -15.51
C ARG A 34 8.65 10.56 -16.21
N SER A 35 8.65 9.22 -16.26
CA SER A 35 7.57 8.47 -16.89
C SER A 35 6.28 8.45 -16.07
N THR A 36 6.37 8.54 -14.74
CA THR A 36 5.20 8.59 -13.85
C THR A 36 4.71 10.02 -13.59
N GLY A 37 5.56 11.02 -13.82
CA GLY A 37 5.27 12.42 -13.48
C GLY A 37 5.42 12.73 -11.99
N VAL A 38 6.02 11.84 -11.20
CA VAL A 38 6.40 12.08 -9.80
C VAL A 38 7.86 12.54 -9.80
N LEU A 39 8.10 13.85 -9.82
CA LEU A 39 9.39 14.44 -10.15
C LEU A 39 10.21 14.78 -8.91
N GLU A 40 9.55 15.25 -7.86
CA GLU A 40 10.14 15.70 -6.61
C GLU A 40 9.53 14.94 -5.41
N PRO A 41 10.21 14.88 -4.25
CA PRO A 41 9.66 14.23 -3.05
C PRO A 41 8.27 14.75 -2.67
N GLU A 42 8.02 16.05 -2.84
CA GLU A 42 6.76 16.73 -2.54
C GLU A 42 5.62 16.27 -3.44
N ASP A 43 5.91 15.61 -4.56
CA ASP A 43 4.88 15.03 -5.41
C ASP A 43 4.29 13.76 -4.82
N THR A 44 5.00 13.08 -3.92
CA THR A 44 4.56 11.80 -3.35
C THR A 44 3.36 11.95 -2.43
N TRP A 45 2.52 10.91 -2.36
CA TRP A 45 1.31 10.93 -1.54
C TRP A 45 1.63 11.23 -0.06
N TRP A 46 2.69 10.62 0.47
CA TRP A 46 3.06 10.75 1.88
C TRP A 46 3.62 12.14 2.18
N ALA A 47 4.41 12.75 1.28
CA ALA A 47 4.91 14.10 1.50
C ALA A 47 3.77 15.11 1.52
N ARG A 48 2.77 14.94 0.64
CA ARG A 48 1.56 15.75 0.61
C ARG A 48 0.73 15.61 1.89
N VAL A 49 0.54 14.39 2.39
CA VAL A 49 -0.13 14.14 3.69
C VAL A 49 0.63 14.83 4.83
N ILE A 50 1.95 14.67 4.90
CA ILE A 50 2.78 15.27 5.96
C ILE A 50 2.69 16.79 5.90
N ALA A 51 2.78 17.39 4.70
CA ALA A 51 2.67 18.82 4.52
C ALA A 51 1.28 19.37 4.92
N HIS A 52 0.20 18.63 4.64
CA HIS A 52 -1.16 19.00 5.05
C HIS A 52 -1.29 19.16 6.57
N PHE A 53 -0.63 18.29 7.33
CA PHE A 53 -0.64 18.34 8.80
C PHE A 53 0.47 19.24 9.39
N ASP A 54 1.03 20.16 8.59
CA ASP A 54 2.17 21.00 8.95
C ASP A 54 3.33 20.19 9.56
N GLY A 55 3.53 18.95 9.11
CA GLY A 55 4.41 17.97 9.71
C GLY A 55 5.84 17.95 9.16
N ARG A 56 6.69 17.09 9.75
CA ARG A 56 8.04 16.76 9.26
C ARG A 56 8.23 15.25 9.15
N LEU A 57 8.91 14.81 8.11
CA LEU A 57 9.37 13.43 7.97
C LEU A 57 10.56 13.12 8.90
N VAL A 58 10.46 12.01 9.63
CA VAL A 58 11.50 11.38 10.46
C VAL A 58 12.23 10.31 9.66
N SER A 59 11.49 9.36 9.08
CA SER A 59 12.05 8.29 8.27
C SER A 59 11.09 7.85 7.16
N ASN A 60 11.63 7.51 5.99
CA ASN A 60 10.91 6.79 4.95
C ASN A 60 11.45 5.34 4.88
N ALA A 61 10.74 4.45 5.58
CA ALA A 61 10.96 3.02 5.71
C ALA A 61 10.24 2.21 4.62
N ALA A 62 10.06 2.77 3.42
CA ALA A 62 9.47 2.06 2.28
C ALA A 62 10.51 1.18 1.55
N PHE A 63 10.05 0.09 0.93
CA PHE A 63 10.91 -0.80 0.13
C PHE A 63 10.15 -1.33 -1.09
N SER A 64 10.64 -1.04 -2.28
CA SER A 64 10.01 -1.42 -3.54
C SER A 64 9.87 -2.93 -3.70
N GLY A 65 8.63 -3.40 -3.90
CA GLY A 65 8.29 -4.83 -4.08
C GLY A 65 8.19 -5.63 -2.78
N SER A 66 8.36 -4.98 -1.62
CA SER A 66 8.21 -5.64 -0.33
C SER A 66 6.79 -6.13 -0.11
N MET A 67 6.69 -7.37 0.33
CA MET A 67 5.48 -7.96 0.89
C MET A 67 5.44 -7.75 2.40
N VAL A 68 4.26 -7.84 3.00
CA VAL A 68 4.10 -7.94 4.44
C VAL A 68 4.62 -9.29 4.91
N ASP A 69 4.18 -10.39 4.29
CA ASP A 69 4.63 -11.76 4.57
C ASP A 69 5.95 -12.11 3.85
N GLY A 70 6.73 -13.01 4.45
CA GLY A 70 7.99 -13.50 3.90
C GLY A 70 8.93 -14.10 4.94
N ALA A 71 9.89 -14.90 4.45
CA ALA A 71 10.83 -15.65 5.28
C ALA A 71 11.97 -14.79 5.85
N GLY A 72 12.11 -13.53 5.42
CA GLY A 72 13.18 -12.64 5.87
C GLY A 72 13.10 -11.27 5.20
N PHE A 73 14.11 -10.43 5.45
CA PHE A 73 14.20 -9.10 4.83
C PHE A 73 14.13 -9.23 3.29
N PRO A 74 13.29 -8.43 2.60
CA PRO A 74 12.66 -7.19 3.07
C PRO A 74 11.18 -7.32 3.49
N ALA A 75 10.71 -8.49 3.96
CA ALA A 75 9.32 -8.66 4.38
C ALA A 75 8.93 -7.70 5.52
N GLY A 76 7.75 -7.10 5.46
CA GLY A 76 7.33 -6.00 6.33
C GLY A 76 7.24 -6.38 7.80
N HIS A 77 6.92 -7.65 8.10
CA HIS A 77 6.84 -8.10 9.49
C HIS A 77 8.21 -8.28 10.18
N THR A 78 9.34 -8.20 9.45
CA THR A 78 10.65 -8.50 10.06
C THR A 78 11.16 -7.36 10.95
N PRO A 79 11.90 -7.68 12.04
CA PRO A 79 12.45 -6.67 12.94
C PRO A 79 13.31 -5.61 12.25
N GLU A 80 14.05 -6.00 11.21
CA GLU A 80 14.90 -5.10 10.43
C GLU A 80 14.08 -4.05 9.69
N ARG A 81 12.96 -4.44 9.06
CA ARG A 81 12.04 -3.49 8.42
C ARG A 81 11.38 -2.58 9.45
N ILE A 82 10.95 -3.12 10.59
CA ILE A 82 10.32 -2.31 11.63
C ILE A 82 11.30 -1.29 12.21
N ALA A 83 12.59 -1.62 12.36
CA ALA A 83 13.59 -0.71 12.89
C ALA A 83 13.77 0.57 12.06
N GLU A 84 13.47 0.52 10.76
CA GLU A 84 13.59 1.67 9.85
C GLU A 84 12.55 2.77 10.11
N ILE A 85 11.48 2.52 10.88
CA ILE A 85 10.47 3.55 11.17
C ILE A 85 10.98 4.62 12.15
N ALA A 86 11.99 4.30 12.96
CA ALA A 86 12.63 5.27 13.82
C ALA A 86 13.63 6.12 13.02
N GLY A 87 13.84 7.36 13.42
CA GLY A 87 14.85 8.22 12.82
C GLY A 87 16.28 7.66 13.04
N PRO A 88 17.29 8.20 12.34
CA PRO A 88 18.68 7.72 12.40
C PRO A 88 19.27 7.65 13.81
N ASP A 89 18.84 8.55 14.70
CA ASP A 89 19.29 8.61 16.10
C ASP A 89 18.30 7.96 17.09
N GLY A 90 17.36 7.15 16.57
CA GLY A 90 16.29 6.53 17.36
C GLY A 90 15.12 7.46 17.68
N GLU A 91 14.97 8.56 16.93
CA GLU A 91 13.82 9.46 17.04
C GLU A 91 12.52 8.68 16.79
N GLU A 92 11.64 8.63 17.79
CA GLU A 92 10.31 8.05 17.66
C GLU A 92 9.38 9.07 16.98
N PRO A 93 8.70 8.71 15.88
CA PRO A 93 7.73 9.60 15.23
C PRO A 93 6.43 9.70 16.04
N ASP A 94 5.71 10.82 15.92
CA ASP A 94 4.35 10.96 16.44
C ASP A 94 3.36 10.07 15.66
N ASP A 95 3.61 9.88 14.36
CA ASP A 95 2.75 9.16 13.45
C ASP A 95 3.53 8.25 12.50
N VAL A 96 3.03 7.04 12.24
CA VAL A 96 3.54 6.14 11.20
C VAL A 96 2.44 5.91 10.17
N LEU A 97 2.69 6.31 8.92
CA LEU A 97 1.81 6.05 7.79
C LEU A 97 2.18 4.68 7.19
N VAL A 98 1.31 3.69 7.35
CA VAL A 98 1.50 2.31 6.87
C VAL A 98 0.67 2.10 5.60
N PHE A 99 1.35 1.91 4.47
CA PHE A 99 0.70 1.60 3.20
C PHE A 99 1.49 0.51 2.46
N ILE A 100 1.07 -0.74 2.69
CA ILE A 100 1.72 -1.96 2.21
C ILE A 100 0.68 -3.09 2.12
N GLY A 101 0.90 -4.03 1.21
CA GLY A 101 0.09 -5.24 1.06
C GLY A 101 -0.27 -5.56 -0.39
N ILE A 102 -0.07 -4.61 -1.31
CA ILE A 102 -0.36 -4.84 -2.73
C ILE A 102 0.54 -5.93 -3.32
N ASN A 103 1.76 -6.10 -2.79
CA ASN A 103 2.65 -7.19 -3.18
C ASN A 103 2.16 -8.56 -2.72
N ASP A 104 1.58 -8.66 -1.53
CA ASP A 104 0.96 -9.89 -1.02
C ASP A 104 -0.29 -10.25 -1.84
N TYR A 105 -1.06 -9.22 -2.23
CA TYR A 105 -2.15 -9.35 -3.19
C TYR A 105 -1.67 -9.88 -4.55
N GLY A 106 -0.64 -9.27 -5.13
CA GLY A 106 -0.21 -9.61 -6.49
C GLY A 106 0.56 -10.93 -6.62
N TRP A 107 1.37 -11.28 -5.61
CA TRP A 107 2.08 -12.56 -5.57
C TRP A 107 1.25 -13.69 -4.97
N ALA A 108 0.24 -13.38 -4.15
CA ALA A 108 -0.52 -14.36 -3.37
C ALA A 108 0.32 -15.22 -2.41
N GLY A 109 1.46 -14.70 -1.96
CA GLY A 109 2.26 -15.30 -0.89
C GLY A 109 3.76 -15.36 -1.19
N PRO A 110 4.58 -15.57 -0.16
CA PRO A 110 6.03 -15.47 -0.26
C PRO A 110 6.66 -16.57 -1.13
N TRP A 111 6.03 -17.74 -1.23
CA TRP A 111 6.49 -18.82 -2.10
C TRP A 111 6.38 -18.46 -3.58
N ALA A 112 5.28 -17.82 -3.97
CA ALA A 112 5.07 -17.36 -5.34
C ALA A 112 6.00 -16.19 -5.68
N GLN A 113 6.23 -15.26 -4.75
CA GLN A 113 7.24 -14.21 -4.90
C GLN A 113 8.64 -14.80 -5.12
N ALA A 114 8.98 -15.86 -4.37
CA ALA A 114 10.26 -16.52 -4.47
C ALA A 114 10.43 -17.35 -5.75
N ALA A 115 9.41 -18.10 -6.15
CA ALA A 115 9.39 -18.86 -7.40
C ALA A 115 9.57 -17.94 -8.61
N ALA A 116 8.94 -16.76 -8.59
CA ALA A 116 9.03 -15.77 -9.65
C ALA A 116 10.37 -15.00 -9.68
N ARG A 117 11.27 -15.26 -8.72
CA ARG A 117 12.52 -14.51 -8.53
C ARG A 117 12.31 -12.99 -8.53
N SER A 118 11.24 -12.56 -7.84
CA SER A 118 10.97 -11.13 -7.67
C SER A 118 12.23 -10.44 -7.13
N ALA A 119 12.54 -9.25 -7.65
CA ALA A 119 13.72 -8.52 -7.19
C ALA A 119 13.58 -7.97 -5.74
N ALA A 120 12.46 -8.22 -5.06
CA ALA A 120 12.28 -8.02 -3.62
C ALA A 120 12.15 -9.35 -2.83
N MET A 121 12.42 -10.50 -3.46
CA MET A 121 12.46 -11.80 -2.81
C MET A 121 13.51 -11.77 -1.68
N PRO A 122 13.18 -12.29 -0.47
CA PRO A 122 14.16 -12.45 0.58
C PRO A 122 15.40 -13.24 0.15
N GLN A 123 16.58 -12.80 0.57
CA GLN A 123 17.86 -13.42 0.23
C GLN A 123 18.30 -14.45 1.28
N CYS A 124 17.36 -15.13 1.91
CA CYS A 124 17.60 -16.16 2.92
C CYS A 124 17.55 -17.59 2.31
N PRO A 125 18.17 -18.59 2.96
CA PRO A 125 18.19 -19.97 2.46
C PRO A 125 16.80 -20.53 2.13
N GLU A 126 15.78 -20.20 2.92
CA GLU A 126 14.40 -20.67 2.76
C GLU A 126 13.80 -20.20 1.43
N ALA A 127 13.96 -18.92 1.09
CA ALA A 127 13.45 -18.35 -0.16
C ALA A 127 14.29 -18.80 -1.38
N LEU A 128 15.61 -18.92 -1.20
CA LEU A 128 16.52 -19.39 -2.25
C LEU A 128 16.28 -20.86 -2.62
N ALA A 129 15.85 -21.68 -1.67
CA ALA A 129 15.52 -23.09 -1.89
C ALA A 129 14.24 -23.32 -2.72
N VAL A 130 13.39 -22.30 -2.87
CA VAL A 130 12.19 -22.38 -3.70
C VAL A 130 12.61 -22.54 -5.17
N PRO A 131 12.12 -23.57 -5.89
CA PRO A 131 12.38 -23.72 -7.31
C PRO A 131 11.83 -22.54 -8.11
N GLU A 132 12.57 -22.10 -9.13
CA GLU A 132 12.10 -21.06 -10.03
C GLU A 132 10.91 -21.58 -10.87
N GLY A 133 9.90 -20.74 -11.05
CA GLY A 133 8.70 -21.08 -11.79
C GLY A 133 7.72 -19.91 -11.87
N GLU A 134 6.69 -20.08 -12.69
CA GLU A 134 5.61 -19.10 -12.73
C GLU A 134 4.84 -19.09 -11.40
N PRO A 135 4.56 -17.92 -10.82
CA PRO A 135 3.69 -17.83 -9.66
C PRO A 135 2.32 -18.44 -10.01
N GLY A 136 1.79 -19.28 -9.13
CA GLY A 136 0.49 -19.93 -9.29
C GLY A 136 -0.68 -19.05 -8.83
N PRO A 137 -1.91 -19.60 -8.76
CA PRO A 137 -3.01 -18.95 -8.04
C PRO A 137 -2.74 -18.93 -6.53
N ALA A 138 -3.50 -18.12 -5.81
CA ALA A 138 -3.51 -18.14 -4.37
C ALA A 138 -3.96 -19.50 -3.82
N THR A 139 -3.45 -19.81 -2.63
CA THR A 139 -3.81 -21.01 -1.87
C THR A 139 -4.68 -20.64 -0.69
N GLU A 140 -5.28 -21.63 -0.03
CA GLU A 140 -6.05 -21.42 1.20
C GLU A 140 -5.22 -20.76 2.31
N GLU A 141 -3.89 -20.85 2.26
CA GLU A 141 -2.97 -20.26 3.24
C GLU A 141 -2.56 -18.82 2.90
N SER A 142 -2.83 -18.33 1.69
CA SER A 142 -2.33 -17.04 1.22
C SER A 142 -2.84 -15.87 2.06
N LEU A 143 -4.16 -15.78 2.29
CA LEU A 143 -4.75 -14.71 3.11
C LEU A 143 -4.52 -14.92 4.63
N PRO A 144 -4.64 -16.13 5.19
CA PRO A 144 -4.27 -16.36 6.60
C PRO A 144 -2.82 -16.04 6.92
N SER A 145 -1.87 -16.31 6.01
CA SER A 145 -0.46 -15.96 6.21
C SER A 145 -0.24 -14.46 6.16
N PHE A 146 -0.88 -13.76 5.21
CA PHE A 146 -0.90 -12.30 5.19
C PHE A 146 -1.42 -11.71 6.51
N ALA A 147 -2.54 -12.23 7.04
CA ALA A 147 -3.10 -11.75 8.31
C ALA A 147 -2.14 -11.90 9.49
N ARG A 148 -1.52 -13.08 9.65
CA ARG A 148 -0.53 -13.29 10.73
C ARG A 148 0.68 -12.38 10.57
N ALA A 149 1.16 -12.18 9.34
CA ALA A 149 2.28 -11.30 9.07
C ALA A 149 1.93 -9.83 9.36
N TYR A 150 0.72 -9.37 8.98
CA TYR A 150 0.25 -8.02 9.24
C TYR A 150 0.07 -7.76 10.75
N ASP A 151 -0.52 -8.70 11.49
CA ASP A 151 -0.60 -8.64 12.96
C ASP A 151 0.79 -8.55 13.60
N ALA A 152 1.71 -9.41 13.17
CA ALA A 152 3.06 -9.45 13.73
C ALA A 152 3.86 -8.17 13.38
N MET A 153 3.62 -7.59 12.21
CA MET A 153 4.16 -6.28 11.80
C MET A 153 3.70 -5.18 12.75
N LEU A 154 2.37 -5.04 12.95
CA LEU A 154 1.81 -4.00 13.81
C LEU A 154 2.19 -4.17 15.28
N ALA A 155 2.15 -5.40 15.80
CA ALA A 155 2.57 -5.69 17.17
C ALA A 155 4.05 -5.30 17.42
N ARG A 156 4.92 -5.51 16.43
CA ARG A 156 6.32 -5.08 16.50
C ARG A 156 6.48 -3.58 16.39
N MET A 157 5.74 -2.91 15.50
CA MET A 157 5.73 -1.44 15.42
C MET A 157 5.30 -0.80 16.73
N ARG A 158 4.22 -1.29 17.37
CA ARG A 158 3.77 -0.81 18.68
C ARG A 158 4.81 -1.02 19.79
N LYS A 159 5.67 -2.03 19.67
CA LYS A 159 6.78 -2.23 20.61
C LYS A 159 7.96 -1.30 20.32
N ALA A 160 8.26 -1.04 19.04
CA ALA A 160 9.36 -0.18 18.63
C ALA A 160 9.06 1.31 18.89
N CYS A 161 7.81 1.72 18.64
CA CYS A 161 7.32 3.09 18.80
C CYS A 161 6.00 3.08 19.60
N PRO A 162 6.06 2.95 20.94
CA PRO A 162 4.86 2.80 21.78
C PRO A 162 3.98 4.05 21.87
N HIS A 163 4.51 5.24 21.60
CA HIS A 163 3.80 6.52 21.62
C HIS A 163 3.27 6.93 20.25
N ALA A 164 3.85 6.40 19.17
CA ALA A 164 3.42 6.69 17.81
C ALA A 164 1.98 6.22 17.54
N ARG A 165 1.21 7.05 16.83
CA ARG A 165 -0.05 6.63 16.20
C ARG A 165 0.27 5.93 14.89
N ILE A 166 -0.20 4.70 14.73
CA ILE A 166 0.03 3.92 13.52
C ILE A 166 -1.23 3.96 12.67
N TRP A 167 -1.12 4.51 11.46
CA TRP A 167 -2.21 4.69 10.51
C TRP A 167 -2.10 3.66 9.39
N CYS A 168 -2.97 2.66 9.38
CA CYS A 168 -3.04 1.66 8.32
C CYS A 168 -3.97 2.15 7.21
N LEU A 169 -3.41 2.42 6.03
CA LEU A 169 -4.18 2.77 4.85
C LEU A 169 -4.66 1.48 4.16
N THR A 170 -5.94 1.42 3.80
CA THR A 170 -6.45 0.32 2.96
C THR A 170 -5.95 0.44 1.52
N LEU A 171 -5.80 -0.69 0.83
CA LEU A 171 -5.40 -0.80 -0.56
C LEU A 171 -6.48 -0.26 -1.50
N LEU A 172 -6.04 0.42 -2.56
CA LEU A 172 -6.89 0.97 -3.60
C LEU A 172 -6.58 0.35 -4.97
N PRO A 173 -7.61 0.21 -5.83
CA PRO A 173 -7.40 -0.14 -7.23
C PRO A 173 -6.66 1.00 -7.97
N GLY A 174 -5.57 0.65 -8.64
CA GLY A 174 -4.90 1.53 -9.59
C GLY A 174 -5.54 1.42 -10.97
N ARG A 175 -5.89 2.57 -11.57
CA ARG A 175 -6.38 2.68 -12.95
C ARG A 175 -5.25 3.10 -13.87
N GLU A 176 -5.02 2.33 -14.92
CA GLU A 176 -3.97 2.63 -15.89
C GLU A 176 -4.18 4.01 -16.54
N LEU A 177 -3.11 4.80 -16.62
CA LEU A 177 -3.10 6.10 -17.28
C LEU A 177 -3.63 5.97 -18.72
N GLY A 178 -4.63 6.79 -19.05
CA GLY A 178 -5.28 6.75 -20.35
C GLY A 178 -6.39 5.69 -20.48
N ALA A 179 -6.62 4.86 -19.46
CA ALA A 179 -7.78 3.99 -19.42
C ALA A 179 -9.05 4.83 -19.19
N GLY A 180 -9.96 4.83 -20.16
CA GLY A 180 -11.25 5.53 -20.05
C GLY A 180 -12.27 4.87 -19.10
N ARG A 181 -11.85 3.88 -18.30
CA ARG A 181 -12.68 3.06 -17.40
C ARG A 181 -11.82 2.32 -16.38
N ALA A 182 -12.46 1.71 -15.37
CA ALA A 182 -11.78 0.90 -14.37
C ALA A 182 -10.99 -0.24 -15.02
N SER A 183 -9.70 -0.33 -14.71
CA SER A 183 -8.77 -1.27 -15.35
C SER A 183 -8.10 -2.20 -14.34
N PHE A 184 -8.57 -2.26 -13.10
CA PHE A 184 -7.94 -3.09 -12.07
C PHE A 184 -8.44 -4.54 -12.16
N ALA A 185 -7.52 -5.49 -12.15
CA ALA A 185 -7.83 -6.89 -11.91
C ALA A 185 -8.08 -7.05 -10.40
N TYR A 186 -9.31 -7.30 -9.95
CA TYR A 186 -9.67 -7.38 -8.51
C TYR A 186 -9.32 -8.71 -7.84
N ARG A 187 -9.18 -9.79 -8.63
CA ARG A 187 -8.86 -11.14 -8.16
C ARG A 187 -7.65 -11.69 -8.89
N LEU A 188 -6.55 -10.92 -8.96
CA LEU A 188 -5.37 -11.21 -9.80
C LEU A 188 -4.91 -12.68 -9.68
N ARG A 189 -4.92 -13.19 -8.45
CA ARG A 189 -4.57 -14.57 -8.10
C ARG A 189 -5.70 -15.36 -7.46
N GLY A 190 -6.93 -14.87 -7.53
CA GLY A 190 -8.12 -15.57 -7.01
C GLY A 190 -8.58 -15.16 -5.61
N ILE A 191 -7.88 -14.22 -4.96
CA ILE A 191 -8.35 -13.57 -3.73
C ILE A 191 -8.69 -12.14 -4.06
N ASP A 192 -9.80 -11.65 -3.52
CA ASP A 192 -10.28 -10.30 -3.79
C ASP A 192 -9.42 -9.26 -3.06
N LEU A 193 -9.15 -8.12 -3.71
CA LEU A 193 -8.47 -7.00 -3.05
C LEU A 193 -9.16 -6.60 -1.74
N ASP A 194 -10.49 -6.64 -1.70
CA ASP A 194 -11.23 -6.26 -0.49
C ASP A 194 -11.05 -7.28 0.66
N ASP A 195 -10.73 -8.55 0.37
CA ASP A 195 -10.40 -9.54 1.41
C ASP A 195 -9.08 -9.19 2.12
N TYR A 196 -8.09 -8.66 1.39
CA TYR A 196 -6.86 -8.12 1.99
C TYR A 196 -7.14 -6.86 2.82
N ASN A 197 -8.05 -5.99 2.35
CA ASN A 197 -8.46 -4.81 3.10
C ASN A 197 -9.17 -5.16 4.40
N ASP A 198 -9.99 -6.22 4.42
CA ASP A 198 -10.63 -6.70 5.63
C ASP A 198 -9.61 -7.19 6.66
N VAL A 199 -8.55 -7.86 6.22
CA VAL A 199 -7.41 -8.20 7.07
C VAL A 199 -6.73 -6.95 7.61
N ILE A 200 -6.43 -5.96 6.76
CA ILE A 200 -5.78 -4.70 7.18
C ILE A 200 -6.61 -4.00 8.27
N ARG A 201 -7.93 -3.86 8.06
CA ARG A 201 -8.85 -3.27 9.04
C ARG A 201 -8.86 -4.05 10.35
N ALA A 202 -9.03 -5.38 10.28
CA ALA A 202 -9.11 -6.24 11.45
C ALA A 202 -7.81 -6.21 12.26
N SER A 203 -6.65 -6.34 11.61
CA SER A 203 -5.35 -6.31 12.25
C SER A 203 -5.04 -4.95 12.86
N ALA A 204 -5.39 -3.84 12.19
CA ALA A 204 -5.21 -2.51 12.74
C ALA A 204 -6.00 -2.34 14.05
N VAL A 205 -7.30 -2.68 14.05
CA VAL A 205 -8.15 -2.62 15.24
C VAL A 205 -7.63 -3.54 16.35
N ALA A 206 -7.27 -4.79 16.03
CA ALA A 206 -6.79 -5.76 17.00
C ALA A 206 -5.48 -5.34 17.69
N ASN A 207 -4.65 -4.54 17.02
CA ASN A 207 -3.38 -4.04 17.54
C ASN A 207 -3.48 -2.60 18.09
N GLY A 208 -4.69 -2.03 18.22
CA GLY A 208 -4.91 -0.68 18.72
C GLY A 208 -4.33 0.42 17.81
N CYS A 209 -4.23 0.13 16.51
CA CYS A 209 -3.84 1.07 15.47
C CYS A 209 -5.08 1.73 14.84
N LEU A 210 -4.86 2.77 14.05
CA LEU A 210 -5.90 3.54 13.36
C LEU A 210 -6.03 3.05 11.92
N VAL A 211 -7.25 3.11 11.38
CA VAL A 211 -7.52 2.76 9.98
C VAL A 211 -7.82 4.04 9.20
N ALA A 212 -6.98 4.36 8.22
CA ALA A 212 -7.31 5.34 7.20
C ALA A 212 -7.98 4.60 6.03
N ASP A 213 -9.30 4.38 6.10
CA ASP A 213 -10.02 3.55 5.12
C ASP A 213 -10.29 4.29 3.80
N VAL A 214 -9.23 4.55 3.05
CA VAL A 214 -9.28 5.21 1.74
C VAL A 214 -10.10 4.42 0.72
N ARG A 215 -10.16 3.08 0.84
CA ARG A 215 -10.98 2.20 -0.01
C ARG A 215 -12.47 2.49 0.10
N ALA A 216 -12.95 2.94 1.25
CA ALA A 216 -14.36 3.28 1.47
C ALA A 216 -14.83 4.46 0.60
N ALA A 217 -13.93 5.28 0.07
CA ALA A 217 -14.28 6.36 -0.85
C ALA A 217 -14.83 5.84 -2.19
N GLY A 218 -14.50 4.60 -2.59
CA GLY A 218 -15.01 3.98 -3.81
C GLY A 218 -14.47 4.59 -5.10
N PHE A 219 -13.23 5.08 -5.08
CA PHE A 219 -12.53 5.61 -6.24
C PHE A 219 -11.25 4.83 -6.52
N ASP A 220 -10.87 4.78 -7.80
CA ASP A 220 -9.53 4.40 -8.22
C ASP A 220 -8.58 5.61 -8.09
N TYR A 221 -7.27 5.34 -8.13
CA TYR A 221 -6.26 6.37 -8.43
C TYR A 221 -5.60 6.10 -9.78
N GLU A 222 -5.09 7.15 -10.42
CA GLU A 222 -4.36 7.03 -11.69
C GLU A 222 -2.98 6.40 -11.46
N ALA A 223 -2.66 5.35 -12.21
CA ALA A 223 -1.47 4.54 -12.07
C ALA A 223 -0.85 4.22 -13.43
N SER A 224 0.45 3.95 -13.47
CA SER A 224 1.16 3.57 -14.70
C SER A 224 0.95 2.12 -15.12
N ASP A 225 0.80 1.20 -14.15
CA ASP A 225 0.71 -0.26 -14.37
C ASP A 225 -0.37 -0.92 -13.50
N GLY A 226 -1.36 -0.13 -13.08
CA GLY A 226 -2.40 -0.56 -12.14
C GLY A 226 -1.92 -0.68 -10.68
N THR A 227 -0.66 -0.34 -10.38
CA THR A 227 -0.11 -0.34 -9.02
C THR A 227 0.63 0.95 -8.68
N HIS A 228 1.46 1.49 -9.56
CA HIS A 228 2.32 2.62 -9.24
C HIS A 228 1.67 3.95 -9.65
N PRO A 229 1.30 4.83 -8.70
CA PRO A 229 0.68 6.11 -9.00
C PRO A 229 1.46 6.99 -9.98
N THR A 230 0.74 7.72 -10.82
CA THR A 230 1.29 8.88 -11.51
C THR A 230 1.38 10.08 -10.55
N GLY A 231 1.90 11.22 -11.02
CA GLY A 231 1.81 12.49 -10.26
C GLY A 231 0.37 12.81 -9.83
N ARG A 232 -0.62 12.61 -10.71
CA ARG A 232 -2.05 12.76 -10.37
C ARG A 232 -2.52 11.69 -9.39
N GLY A 233 -2.09 10.45 -9.58
CA GLY A 233 -2.39 9.36 -8.65
C GLY A 233 -1.89 9.62 -7.23
N MET A 234 -0.70 10.21 -7.09
CA MET A 234 -0.17 10.60 -5.77
C MET A 234 -1.02 11.68 -5.10
N GLU A 235 -1.49 12.66 -5.86
CA GLU A 235 -2.40 13.70 -5.36
C GLU A 235 -3.75 13.10 -4.92
N GLN A 236 -4.31 12.19 -5.72
CA GLN A 236 -5.55 11.47 -5.39
C GLN A 236 -5.40 10.66 -4.10
N LEU A 237 -4.33 9.87 -3.98
CA LEU A 237 -4.04 9.09 -2.77
C LEU A 237 -3.85 9.98 -1.54
N ALA A 238 -3.13 11.10 -1.68
CA ALA A 238 -2.92 12.03 -0.58
C ALA A 238 -4.24 12.62 -0.08
N ALA A 239 -5.10 13.09 -0.99
CA ALA A 239 -6.39 13.68 -0.64
C ALA A 239 -7.31 12.67 0.07
N LEU A 240 -7.34 11.42 -0.41
CA LEU A 240 -8.08 10.33 0.23
C LEU A 240 -7.53 10.03 1.63
N ALA A 241 -6.20 9.95 1.78
CA ALA A 241 -5.56 9.66 3.05
C ALA A 241 -5.80 10.78 4.08
N VAL A 242 -5.66 12.05 3.67
CA VAL A 242 -5.97 13.21 4.52
C VAL A 242 -7.43 13.18 4.99
N ALA A 243 -8.38 13.04 4.06
CA ALA A 243 -9.79 13.00 4.39
C ALA A 243 -10.13 11.85 5.36
N ALA A 244 -9.53 10.68 5.16
CA ALA A 244 -9.70 9.54 6.04
C ALA A 244 -9.13 9.80 7.45
N MET A 245 -7.91 10.36 7.53
CA MET A 245 -7.28 10.68 8.81
C MET A 245 -8.05 11.74 9.60
N GLU A 246 -8.49 12.82 8.93
CA GLU A 246 -9.28 13.87 9.57
C GLU A 246 -10.64 13.37 10.06
N ALA A 247 -11.31 12.50 9.29
CA ALA A 247 -12.56 11.87 9.69
C ALA A 247 -12.39 11.03 10.97
N VAL A 248 -11.33 10.24 11.05
CA VAL A 248 -11.01 9.41 12.23
C VAL A 248 -10.65 10.29 13.44
N GLU A 249 -9.84 11.34 13.24
CA GLU A 249 -9.50 12.31 14.30
C GLU A 249 -10.77 13.03 14.81
N ALA A 250 -11.67 13.44 13.92
CA ALA A 250 -12.93 14.09 14.26
C ALA A 250 -13.93 13.15 14.97
N ALA A 251 -13.93 11.86 14.63
CA ALA A 251 -14.76 10.87 15.29
C ALA A 251 -14.33 10.62 16.76
N ALA A 252 -13.07 10.94 17.09
CA ALA A 252 -12.47 10.79 18.42
C ALA A 252 -12.63 9.37 19.01
N GLY A 253 -12.46 8.34 18.17
CA GLY A 253 -12.54 6.93 18.57
C GLY A 253 -13.96 6.36 18.70
N ARG A 254 -14.99 7.07 18.20
CA ARG A 254 -16.37 6.57 18.16
C ARG A 254 -16.66 5.90 16.82
N VAL A 255 -16.71 4.57 16.82
CA VAL A 255 -16.90 3.73 15.61
C VAL A 255 -18.14 4.15 14.79
N ASP A 256 -19.29 4.35 15.45
CA ASP A 256 -20.53 4.74 14.75
C ASP A 256 -20.45 6.11 14.07
N ALA A 257 -19.59 7.01 14.58
CA ALA A 257 -19.37 8.33 14.00
C ALA A 257 -18.34 8.32 12.88
N GLU A 258 -17.44 7.34 12.86
CA GLU A 258 -16.33 7.24 11.92
C GLU A 258 -16.81 7.02 10.48
N GLN A 259 -17.75 6.11 10.27
CA GLN A 259 -18.30 5.86 8.92
C GLN A 259 -19.04 7.07 8.35
N ALA A 260 -19.81 7.77 9.19
CA ALA A 260 -20.51 8.98 8.78
C ALA A 260 -19.51 10.12 8.46
N ALA A 261 -18.49 10.29 9.30
CA ALA A 261 -17.43 11.28 9.08
C ALA A 261 -16.62 10.99 7.81
N LEU A 262 -16.31 9.71 7.53
CA LEU A 262 -15.65 9.30 6.30
C LEU A 262 -16.49 9.63 5.07
N ALA A 263 -17.79 9.30 5.10
CA ALA A 263 -18.70 9.61 4.00
C ALA A 263 -18.80 11.12 3.74
N GLU A 264 -18.88 11.94 4.80
CA GLU A 264 -18.89 13.39 4.70
C GLU A 264 -17.57 13.94 4.14
N ALA A 265 -16.43 13.46 4.66
CA ALA A 265 -15.10 13.89 4.22
C ALA A 265 -14.87 13.56 2.73
N PHE A 266 -15.24 12.36 2.30
CA PHE A 266 -15.10 11.96 0.89
C PHE A 266 -16.07 12.68 -0.04
N ALA A 267 -17.28 13.02 0.42
CA ALA A 267 -18.21 13.84 -0.35
C ALA A 267 -17.71 15.29 -0.55
N GLY A 268 -16.81 15.76 0.33
CA GLY A 268 -16.16 17.07 0.23
C GLY A 268 -14.94 17.14 -0.70
N LEU A 269 -14.47 16.01 -1.24
CA LEU A 269 -13.31 15.98 -2.12
C LEU A 269 -13.61 16.61 -3.49
N SER A 270 -12.59 17.25 -4.07
CA SER A 270 -12.72 17.94 -5.35
C SER A 270 -13.07 16.98 -6.48
N ALA A 271 -14.14 17.29 -7.22
CA ALA A 271 -14.53 16.56 -8.42
C ALA A 271 -13.49 16.67 -9.55
N ASP A 272 -12.60 17.68 -9.53
CA ASP A 272 -11.50 17.76 -10.50
C ASP A 272 -10.43 16.68 -10.24
N LEU A 273 -10.24 16.35 -8.95
CA LEU A 273 -9.25 15.36 -8.52
C LEU A 273 -9.82 13.94 -8.61
N LEU A 274 -11.05 13.74 -8.14
CA LEU A 274 -11.77 12.46 -8.13
C LEU A 274 -13.10 12.60 -8.87
N PRO A 275 -13.07 12.70 -10.21
CA PRO A 275 -14.29 12.81 -10.99
C PRO A 275 -15.05 11.48 -11.02
N GLU A 276 -16.35 11.50 -11.35
CA GLU A 276 -17.22 10.32 -11.26
C GLU A 276 -16.75 9.15 -12.15
N GLU A 277 -16.07 9.43 -13.27
CA GLU A 277 -15.46 8.38 -14.10
C GLU A 277 -14.37 7.58 -13.39
N MET A 278 -13.75 8.13 -12.33
CA MET A 278 -12.76 7.45 -11.51
C MET A 278 -13.40 6.55 -10.44
N ARG A 279 -14.73 6.47 -10.36
CA ARG A 279 -15.40 5.50 -9.49
C ARG A 279 -14.89 4.10 -9.79
N SER A 280 -14.60 3.37 -8.72
CA SER A 280 -14.23 1.96 -8.79
C SER A 280 -15.37 1.16 -9.36
N ASP A 281 -15.06 0.30 -10.33
CA ASP A 281 -16.05 -0.53 -11.02
C ASP A 281 -15.53 -1.96 -11.19
N ARG A 282 -16.27 -2.92 -10.61
CA ARG A 282 -16.00 -4.36 -10.71
C ARG A 282 -16.69 -4.91 -11.95
N ARG A 283 -16.06 -4.69 -13.10
CA ARG A 283 -16.59 -5.08 -14.42
C ARG A 283 -16.62 -6.59 -14.68
N CYS A 284 -16.08 -7.41 -13.78
CA CYS A 284 -15.89 -8.84 -13.97
C CYS A 284 -16.18 -9.62 -12.69
N GLU A 285 -16.99 -10.68 -12.79
CA GLU A 285 -17.35 -11.57 -11.68
C GLU A 285 -16.53 -12.87 -11.66
N LYS A 286 -15.51 -13.01 -12.52
CA LYS A 286 -14.65 -14.21 -12.48
C LYS A 286 -14.02 -14.36 -11.09
N GLU A 287 -14.04 -15.59 -10.59
CA GLU A 287 -13.46 -15.98 -9.29
C GLU A 287 -11.93 -15.85 -9.27
N SER A 288 -11.28 -15.86 -10.43
CA SER A 288 -9.84 -15.64 -10.53
C SER A 288 -9.45 -15.04 -11.87
N CYS A 289 -8.44 -14.17 -11.85
CA CYS A 289 -7.78 -13.68 -13.05
C CYS A 289 -6.63 -14.59 -13.50
N PHE A 290 -6.23 -15.60 -12.72
CA PHE A 290 -5.14 -16.50 -13.09
C PHE A 290 -5.41 -17.20 -14.43
N GLY A 291 -4.48 -17.09 -15.38
CA GLY A 291 -4.63 -17.62 -16.75
C GLY A 291 -5.68 -16.91 -17.62
N CYS A 292 -6.23 -15.77 -17.16
CA CYS A 292 -7.19 -14.99 -17.94
C CYS A 292 -6.48 -14.21 -19.06
N GLU A 293 -7.00 -14.28 -20.28
CA GLU A 293 -6.45 -13.58 -21.46
C GLU A 293 -6.44 -12.04 -21.34
N PHE A 294 -7.30 -11.48 -20.48
CA PHE A 294 -7.40 -10.04 -20.25
C PHE A 294 -6.52 -9.55 -19.09
N ALA A 295 -6.04 -10.45 -18.23
CA ALA A 295 -5.26 -10.04 -17.06
C ALA A 295 -3.77 -10.02 -17.42
N ARG A 296 -3.17 -8.83 -17.38
CA ARG A 296 -1.81 -8.60 -17.88
C ARG A 296 -0.74 -9.24 -16.97
N GLY A 297 -0.98 -9.34 -15.66
CA GLY A 297 -0.02 -9.83 -14.66
C GLY A 297 -0.28 -11.25 -14.15
N THR A 298 -0.53 -12.22 -15.03
CA THR A 298 -0.83 -13.61 -14.63
C THR A 298 0.37 -14.56 -14.58
N GLY A 299 1.59 -14.07 -14.89
CA GLY A 299 2.87 -14.79 -14.78
C GLY A 299 3.87 -14.09 -13.85
N ALA A 300 5.17 -14.13 -14.15
CA ALA A 300 6.21 -13.41 -13.38
C ALA A 300 6.21 -11.87 -13.63
N VAL A 301 5.43 -11.40 -14.60
CA VAL A 301 5.27 -9.96 -14.90
C VAL A 301 4.36 -9.31 -13.86
N TRP A 302 4.86 -8.24 -13.23
CA TRP A 302 4.09 -7.43 -12.31
C TRP A 302 3.16 -6.47 -13.08
N SER A 303 1.85 -6.66 -12.96
CA SER A 303 0.83 -5.73 -13.45
C SER A 303 -0.52 -6.07 -12.80
N CYS A 304 -1.23 -5.07 -12.29
CA CYS A 304 -2.58 -5.26 -11.77
C CYS A 304 -3.66 -4.88 -12.81
N VAL A 305 -3.28 -4.72 -14.08
CA VAL A 305 -4.21 -4.30 -15.15
C VAL A 305 -5.05 -5.46 -15.70
N CYS A 306 -6.34 -5.18 -15.88
CA CYS A 306 -7.33 -5.97 -16.59
C CYS A 306 -7.76 -5.23 -17.87
N ASP A 307 -7.38 -5.79 -19.02
CA ASP A 307 -7.67 -5.28 -20.37
C ASP A 307 -9.08 -5.69 -20.86
N LEU A 308 -9.98 -6.10 -19.97
CA LEU A 308 -11.35 -6.47 -20.33
C LEU A 308 -12.02 -5.28 -21.06
N PRO A 309 -12.56 -5.50 -22.28
CA PRO A 309 -13.22 -4.47 -23.09
C PRO A 309 -14.33 -3.71 -22.37
#